data_AF-A0A2D6K2X6-F1
#
_entry.id   AF-A0A2D6K2X6-F1
#
_cell.length_a   1.000
_cell.length_b   1.000
_cell.length_c   1.000
_cell.angle_alpha   90.00
_cell.angle_beta   90.00
_cell.angle_gamma   90.00
#
_symmetry.space_group_name_H-M   'P 1'
#
loop_
_entity.id
_entity.type
_entity.pdbx_description
1 polymer ?
#
loop_
_entity_poly.entity_id
_entity_poly.type
_entity_poly.pdbx_seq_one_letter_code
_entity_poly.pdbx_strand_id
1 'polypeptide(L)'
;MSQAQQVQEMQEQLNWHWRNTMRTVRFFNFDARAAMPLPLLLVYARLSTLLLTVVTLFFFRFLEQKGLTFPAALRTFRGQIVAFFWGDDRPGWIGAHHRKFKDFG
;
A
#
# COMPACT_ATOMS: atom_id res chain seq x y z
N MET A 1 29.41 -6.27 21.91
CA MET A 1 28.41 -5.38 21.30
C MET A 1 28.75 -3.96 21.69
N SER A 2 28.80 -3.02 20.74
CA SER A 2 29.04 -1.61 21.07
C SER A 2 27.82 -1.03 21.81
N GLN A 3 28.02 0.02 22.61
CA GLN A 3 26.90 0.67 23.33
C GLN A 3 25.79 1.14 22.37
N ALA A 4 26.15 1.55 21.16
CA ALA A 4 25.18 1.95 20.13
C ALA A 4 24.26 0.79 19.69
N GLN A 5 24.79 -0.44 19.61
CA GLN A 5 23.99 -1.62 19.26
C GLN A 5 22.97 -1.95 20.36
N GLN A 6 23.38 -1.85 21.63
CA GLN A 6 22.49 -2.12 22.77
C GLN A 6 21.31 -1.14 22.84
N VAL A 7 21.55 0.14 22.53
CA VAL A 7 20.48 1.16 22.48
C VAL A 7 19.49 0.87 21.37
N GLN A 8 19.97 0.45 20.20
CA GLN A 8 19.12 0.09 19.06
C GLN A 8 18.26 -1.13 19.36
N GLU A 9 18.83 -2.19 19.94
CA GLU A 9 18.10 -3.40 20.32
C GLU A 9 17.00 -3.10 21.35
N MET A 10 17.28 -2.27 22.36
CA MET A 10 16.26 -1.84 23.33
C MET A 10 15.13 -1.05 22.65
N GLN A 11 15.45 -0.13 21.75
CA GLN A 11 14.44 0.63 20.99
C GLN A 11 13.59 -0.27 20.10
N GLU A 12 14.19 -1.32 19.51
CA GLU A 12 13.50 -2.27 18.65
C GLU A 12 12.58 -3.19 19.46
N GLN A 13 13.00 -3.64 20.65
CA GLN A 13 12.14 -4.36 21.60
C GLN A 13 10.94 -3.51 22.05
N LEU A 14 11.15 -2.23 22.36
CA LEU A 14 10.06 -1.31 22.71
C LEU A 14 9.12 -1.03 21.53
N ASN A 15 9.65 -1.06 20.30
CA ASN A 15 8.86 -0.97 19.08
C ASN A 15 8.19 -2.30 18.70
N TRP A 16 8.42 -3.41 19.40
CA TRP A 16 7.73 -4.66 19.11
C TRP A 16 6.27 -4.56 19.54
N HIS A 17 5.41 -4.23 18.58
CA HIS A 17 3.97 -4.17 18.78
C HIS A 17 3.28 -4.99 17.69
N TRP A 18 2.25 -5.74 18.05
CA TRP A 18 1.43 -6.51 17.10
C TRP A 18 0.87 -5.63 15.95
N ARG A 19 0.72 -4.32 16.17
CA ARG A 19 0.36 -3.30 15.18
C ARG A 19 1.36 -3.14 14.02
N ASN A 20 2.64 -3.45 14.22
CA ASN A 20 3.67 -3.30 13.19
C ASN A 20 3.55 -4.33 12.06
N THR A 21 2.77 -5.38 12.24
CA THR A 21 2.45 -6.37 11.19
C THR A 21 1.74 -5.76 9.97
N MET A 22 1.10 -4.59 10.14
CA MET A 22 0.40 -3.89 9.04
C MET A 22 1.30 -2.97 8.22
N ARG A 23 2.57 -2.74 8.62
CA ARG A 23 3.45 -1.80 7.92
C ARG A 23 3.90 -2.41 6.59
N THR A 24 3.73 -1.67 5.50
CA THR A 24 4.14 -2.13 4.17
C THR A 24 5.65 -2.27 4.09
N VAL A 25 6.12 -3.39 3.56
CA VAL A 25 7.56 -3.61 3.28
C VAL A 25 8.00 -2.60 2.22
N ARG A 26 9.09 -1.88 2.49
CA ARG A 26 9.65 -0.88 1.58
C ARG A 26 10.92 -1.41 0.94
N PHE A 27 11.04 -1.23 -0.37
CA PHE A 27 12.27 -1.45 -1.11
C PHE A 27 12.86 -0.07 -1.44
N PHE A 28 13.93 0.29 -0.74
CA PHE A 28 14.43 1.67 -0.69
C PHE A 28 13.32 2.65 -0.25
N ASN A 29 12.94 3.59 -1.12
CA ASN A 29 11.89 4.57 -0.86
C ASN A 29 10.51 4.18 -1.40
N PHE A 30 10.39 3.08 -2.14
CA PHE A 30 9.15 2.63 -2.77
C PHE A 30 8.55 1.42 -2.04
N ASP A 31 7.26 1.17 -2.21
CA ASP A 31 6.64 -0.11 -1.85
C ASP A 31 7.42 -1.27 -2.51
N ALA A 32 7.72 -2.33 -1.76
CA ALA A 32 8.45 -3.49 -2.26
C ALA A 32 7.76 -4.15 -3.48
N ARG A 33 6.43 -4.02 -3.60
CA ARG A 33 5.67 -4.53 -4.75
C ARG A 33 5.98 -3.78 -6.04
N ALA A 34 6.33 -2.49 -5.94
CA ALA A 34 6.70 -1.67 -7.09
C ALA A 34 8.01 -2.13 -7.74
N ALA A 35 8.85 -2.87 -7.00
CA ALA A 35 10.11 -3.41 -7.46
C ALA A 35 9.98 -4.70 -8.29
N MET A 36 8.78 -5.28 -8.41
CA MET A 36 8.56 -6.55 -9.14
C MET A 36 9.13 -6.59 -10.57
N PRO A 37 9.08 -5.52 -11.39
CA PRO A 37 9.67 -5.55 -12.73
C PRO A 37 11.18 -5.28 -12.77
N LEU A 38 11.81 -4.86 -11.67
CA LEU A 38 13.26 -4.59 -11.64
C LEU A 38 14.11 -5.85 -11.94
N PRO A 39 13.85 -7.03 -11.32
CA PRO A 39 14.55 -8.26 -11.68
C PRO A 39 14.36 -8.64 -13.16
N LEU A 40 13.17 -8.41 -13.72
CA LEU A 40 12.89 -8.71 -15.12
C LEU A 40 13.72 -7.82 -16.06
N LEU A 41 13.87 -6.54 -15.72
CA LEU A 41 14.73 -5.61 -16.47
C LEU A 41 16.20 -6.02 -16.42
N LEU A 42 16.67 -6.53 -15.26
CA LEU A 42 18.06 -7.00 -15.11
C LEU A 42 18.36 -8.23 -15.98
N VAL A 43 17.42 -9.18 -16.07
CA VAL A 43 17.60 -10.39 -16.89
C VAL A 43 17.36 -10.10 -18.38
N TYR A 44 16.42 -9.20 -18.69
CA TYR A 44 16.01 -8.89 -20.05
C TYR A 44 15.94 -7.37 -20.25
N ALA A 45 17.07 -6.75 -20.55
CA ALA A 45 17.19 -5.32 -20.77
C ALA A 45 16.76 -4.95 -22.20
N ARG A 46 15.46 -4.66 -22.40
CA ARG A 46 14.88 -4.15 -23.65
C ARG A 46 14.11 -2.87 -23.37
N LEU A 47 13.91 -2.02 -24.38
CA LEU A 47 13.08 -0.82 -24.25
C LEU A 47 11.67 -1.12 -23.71
N SER A 48 11.11 -2.28 -24.04
CA SER A 48 9.80 -2.71 -23.54
C SER A 48 9.80 -2.95 -22.03
N THR A 49 10.80 -3.66 -21.49
CA THR A 49 10.92 -3.90 -20.04
C THR A 49 11.32 -2.64 -19.28
N LEU A 50 12.11 -1.75 -19.90
CA LEU A 50 12.39 -0.43 -19.36
C LEU A 50 11.11 0.40 -19.20
N LEU A 51 10.29 0.48 -20.26
CA LEU A 51 9.03 1.21 -20.21
C LEU A 51 8.08 0.61 -19.17
N LEU A 52 7.97 -0.72 -19.12
CA LEU A 52 7.15 -1.43 -18.13
C LEU A 52 7.58 -1.12 -16.68
N THR A 53 8.88 -1.12 -16.40
CA THR A 53 9.43 -0.76 -15.09
C THR A 53 9.12 0.69 -14.74
N VAL A 54 9.35 1.64 -15.66
CA VAL A 54 9.10 3.06 -15.43
C VAL A 54 7.61 3.32 -15.15
N VAL A 55 6.71 2.75 -15.95
CA VAL A 55 5.26 2.89 -15.77
C VAL A 55 4.82 2.32 -14.41
N THR A 56 5.34 1.15 -14.04
CA THR A 56 5.00 0.51 -12.76
C THR A 56 5.46 1.37 -11.58
N LEU A 57 6.71 1.86 -11.59
CA LEU A 57 7.22 2.73 -10.53
C LEU A 57 6.43 4.03 -10.44
N PHE A 58 6.06 4.63 -11.57
CA PHE A 58 5.27 5.85 -11.60
C PHE A 58 3.85 5.63 -11.05
N PHE A 59 3.22 4.52 -11.41
CA PHE A 59 1.90 4.12 -10.89
C PHE A 59 1.92 3.98 -9.36
N PHE A 60 2.91 3.26 -8.81
CA PHE A 60 3.03 3.11 -7.35
C PHE A 60 3.36 4.43 -6.65
N ARG A 61 4.19 5.29 -7.26
CA ARG A 61 4.47 6.62 -6.72
C ARG A 61 3.21 7.50 -6.68
N PHE A 62 2.34 7.40 -7.68
CA PHE A 62 1.05 8.07 -7.69
C PHE A 62 0.13 7.56 -6.56
N LEU A 63 0.11 6.25 -6.30
CA LEU A 63 -0.66 5.68 -5.18
C LEU A 63 -0.11 6.14 -3.81
N GLU A 64 1.21 6.17 -3.65
CA GLU A 64 1.86 6.66 -2.43
C GLU A 64 1.54 8.14 -2.16
N GLN A 65 1.49 9.00 -3.19
CA GLN A 65 1.08 10.39 -3.05
C GLN A 65 -0.36 10.54 -2.57
N LYS A 66 -1.23 9.56 -2.85
CA LYS A 66 -2.60 9.51 -2.35
C LYS A 66 -2.70 8.91 -0.93
N GLY A 67 -1.60 8.38 -0.40
CA GLY A 67 -1.58 7.68 0.90
C GLY A 67 -2.23 6.30 0.87
N LEU A 68 -2.45 5.71 -0.31
CA LEU A 68 -3.03 4.39 -0.44
C LEU A 68 -1.93 3.33 -0.51
N THR A 69 -2.07 2.28 0.31
CA THR A 69 -1.33 1.04 0.09
C THR A 69 -1.91 0.29 -1.10
N PHE A 70 -1.11 -0.52 -1.80
CA PHE A 70 -1.60 -1.33 -2.94
C PHE A 70 -2.91 -2.11 -2.64
N PRO A 71 -3.05 -2.84 -1.53
CA PRO A 71 -4.30 -3.54 -1.24
C PRO A 71 -5.46 -2.59 -0.91
N ALA A 72 -5.20 -1.38 -0.40
CA ALA A 72 -6.24 -0.36 -0.23
C ALA A 72 -6.67 0.22 -1.60
N ALA A 73 -5.71 0.51 -2.48
CA ALA A 73 -5.95 0.98 -3.84
C ALA A 73 -6.78 -0.01 -4.66
N LEU A 74 -6.54 -1.31 -4.51
CA LEU A 74 -7.33 -2.35 -5.17
C LEU A 74 -8.79 -2.36 -4.67
N ARG A 75 -9.02 -2.12 -3.37
CA ARG A 75 -10.38 -2.05 -2.80
C ARG A 75 -11.15 -0.85 -3.32
N THR A 76 -10.51 0.32 -3.36
CA THR A 76 -11.13 1.53 -3.93
C THR A 76 -11.39 1.37 -5.41
N PHE A 77 -10.44 0.80 -6.14
CA PHE A 77 -10.58 0.53 -7.58
C PHE A 77 -11.72 -0.44 -7.87
N ARG A 78 -11.84 -1.52 -7.09
CA ARG A 78 -12.97 -2.46 -7.20
C ARG A 78 -14.32 -1.76 -6.99
N GLY A 79 -14.41 -0.90 -5.98
CA GLY A 79 -15.63 -0.12 -5.73
C GLY A 79 -15.97 0.84 -6.87
N GLN A 80 -14.95 1.46 -7.48
CA GLN A 80 -15.12 2.35 -8.63
C GLN A 80 -15.55 1.60 -9.90
N ILE A 81 -14.97 0.42 -10.17
CA ILE A 81 -15.38 -0.44 -11.29
C ILE A 81 -16.85 -0.82 -11.15
N VAL A 82 -17.27 -1.31 -9.99
CA VAL A 82 -18.66 -1.73 -9.77
C VAL A 82 -19.61 -0.54 -9.97
N ALA A 83 -19.28 0.62 -9.41
CA ALA A 83 -20.08 1.84 -9.58
C ALA A 83 -20.15 2.28 -11.06
N PHE A 84 -19.04 2.16 -11.80
CA PHE A 84 -18.97 2.52 -13.20
C PHE A 84 -19.82 1.60 -14.10
N PHE A 85 -19.82 0.29 -13.86
CA PHE A 85 -20.50 -0.69 -14.72
C PHE A 85 -21.94 -1.00 -14.31
N TRP A 86 -22.27 -1.01 -13.01
CA TRP A 86 -23.58 -1.42 -12.48
C TRP A 86 -24.37 -0.28 -11.81
N GLY A 87 -23.84 0.94 -11.79
CA GLY A 87 -24.43 2.06 -11.08
C GLY A 87 -24.09 2.09 -9.59
N ASP A 88 -24.45 3.18 -8.91
CA ASP A 88 -24.08 3.46 -7.51
C ASP A 88 -24.80 2.59 -6.46
N ASP A 89 -25.44 1.49 -6.88
CA ASP A 89 -26.07 0.51 -6.00
C ASP A 89 -24.99 -0.29 -5.24
N ARG A 90 -24.37 0.37 -4.27
CA ARG A 90 -23.50 -0.23 -3.27
C ARG A 90 -24.40 -0.78 -2.17
N PRO A 91 -24.71 -2.09 -2.12
CA PRO A 91 -25.68 -2.64 -1.16
C PRO A 91 -25.28 -2.39 0.31
N GLY A 92 -24.01 -2.12 0.58
CA GLY A 92 -23.51 -1.75 1.92
C GLY A 92 -23.68 -0.28 2.32
N TRP A 93 -24.02 0.64 1.41
CA TRP A 93 -24.21 2.07 1.71
C TRP A 93 -25.59 2.38 2.30
N ILE A 94 -26.61 1.61 1.92
CA ILE A 94 -28.00 1.78 2.39
C ILE A 94 -28.08 1.69 3.93
N GLY A 95 -27.30 0.79 4.54
CA GLY A 95 -27.26 0.63 6.01
C GLY A 95 -26.33 1.61 6.76
N ALA A 96 -25.38 2.23 6.07
CA ALA A 96 -24.42 3.15 6.68
C ALA A 96 -25.02 4.53 6.96
N HIS A 97 -25.98 4.96 6.12
CA HIS A 97 -26.67 6.25 6.29
C HIS A 97 -27.56 6.30 7.55
N HIS A 98 -28.07 5.15 7.99
CA HIS A 98 -28.96 5.07 9.15
C HIS A 98 -28.23 4.97 10.50
N ARG A 99 -26.96 4.56 10.51
CA ARG A 99 -26.19 4.42 11.76
C ARG A 99 -25.37 5.68 12.01
N LYS A 100 -25.96 6.65 12.72
CA LYS A 100 -25.17 7.71 13.36
C LYS A 100 -24.47 7.11 14.58
N PHE A 101 -23.15 7.18 14.60
CA PHE A 101 -22.36 6.89 15.79
C PHE A 101 -22.76 7.92 16.87
N LYS A 102 -23.59 7.51 17.82
CA LYS A 102 -23.85 8.29 19.03
C LYS A 102 -22.76 7.91 20.01
N ASP A 103 -21.79 8.80 20.17
CA ASP A 103 -20.80 8.69 21.22
C ASP A 103 -21.45 9.12 22.55
N PHE A 104 -21.30 8.31 23.60
CA PHE A 104 -21.95 8.57 24.90
C PHE A 104 -21.01 9.23 25.92
N GLY A 105 -19.78 9.57 25.53
CA GLY A 105 -18.79 10.16 26.43
C GLY A 105 -18.12 9.13 27.33
#